data_AF-A0A4C1V6X1-F1
#
_entry.id   AF-A0A4C1V6X1-F1
#
_cell.length_a   1.000
_cell.length_b   1.000
_cell.length_c   1.000
_cell.angle_alpha   90.00
_cell.angle_beta   90.00
_cell.angle_gamma   90.00
#
_symmetry.space_group_name_H-M   'P 1'
#
loop_
_entity.id
_entity.type
_entity.pdbx_description
1 polymer ?
#
loop_
_entity_poly.entity_id
_entity_poly.type
_entity_poly.pdbx_seq_one_letter_code
_entity_poly.pdbx_strand_id
1 'polypeptide(L)'
;MNLYIGIVKLNALNEYLVTERTTIVDNAVTFGIKKCNDMDINIEKRGRRRVKRTMPGESAHDAGLSIQEEIRRSMYECIDRFIQEYDTARFGAMQYGP
;
A
#
# COMPACT_ATOMS: atom_id res chain seq x y z
N MET A 1 8.20 -6.98 -32.92
CA MET A 1 8.73 -7.94 -31.93
C MET A 1 8.83 -7.41 -30.49
N ASN A 2 8.68 -6.11 -30.21
CA ASN A 2 8.85 -5.54 -28.86
C ASN A 2 7.60 -5.59 -27.95
N LEU A 3 6.40 -5.50 -28.52
CA LEU A 3 5.13 -5.46 -27.77
C LEU A 3 4.82 -6.77 -27.03
N TYR A 4 5.04 -7.91 -27.68
CA TYR A 4 4.79 -9.24 -27.09
C TYR A 4 5.68 -9.51 -25.86
N ILE A 5 6.96 -9.15 -25.95
CA ILE A 5 7.90 -9.25 -24.83
C ILE A 5 7.49 -8.31 -23.69
N GLY A 6 7.02 -7.10 -24.00
CA GLY A 6 6.49 -6.16 -23.00
C GLY A 6 5.29 -6.72 -22.24
N ILE A 7 4.34 -7.33 -22.95
CA ILE A 7 3.15 -7.96 -22.36
C ILE A 7 3.54 -9.12 -21.44
N VAL A 8 4.45 -10.00 -21.88
CA VAL A 8 4.92 -11.13 -21.06
C VAL A 8 5.58 -10.64 -19.76
N LYS A 9 6.39 -9.57 -19.83
CA LYS A 9 7.02 -8.96 -18.65
C LYS A 9 5.99 -8.38 -17.68
N LEU A 10 4.98 -7.68 -18.19
CA LEU A 10 3.93 -7.11 -17.34
C LEU A 10 3.07 -8.20 -16.68
N ASN A 11 2.80 -9.30 -17.39
CA ASN A 11 2.08 -10.44 -16.81
C ASN A 11 2.86 -11.09 -15.67
N ALA A 12 4.16 -11.34 -15.88
CA ALA A 12 5.03 -11.90 -14.85
C ALA A 12 5.13 -10.98 -13.63
N LEU A 13 5.18 -9.67 -13.84
CA LEU A 13 5.17 -8.69 -12.76
C LEU A 13 3.84 -8.71 -11.99
N ASN A 14 2.69 -8.75 -12.68
CA ASN A 14 1.39 -8.80 -12.03
C ASN A 14 1.22 -10.09 -11.20
N GLU A 15 1.62 -11.23 -11.77
CA GLU A 15 1.59 -12.52 -11.07
C GLU A 15 2.44 -12.49 -9.80
N TYR A 16 3.67 -11.95 -9.88
CA TYR A 16 4.52 -11.77 -8.71
C TYR A 16 3.90 -10.85 -7.65
N LEU A 17 3.31 -9.72 -8.06
CA LEU A 17 2.67 -8.77 -7.14
C LEU A 17 1.44 -9.34 -6.44
N VAL A 18 0.71 -10.25 -7.11
CA VAL A 18 -0.44 -10.96 -6.51
C VAL A 18 0.02 -12.04 -5.54
N THR A 19 1.01 -12.86 -5.94
CA THR A 19 1.50 -13.99 -5.13
C THR A 19 2.25 -13.53 -3.88
N GLU A 20 3.15 -12.56 -4.02
CA GLU A 20 4.04 -12.10 -2.94
C GLU A 20 3.54 -10.81 -2.27
N ARG A 21 2.26 -10.45 -2.48
CA ARG A 21 1.64 -9.22 -1.96
C ARG A 21 1.92 -8.97 -0.48
N THR A 22 1.72 -9.99 0.35
CA THR A 22 1.92 -9.91 1.80
C THR A 22 3.38 -9.70 2.16
N THR A 23 4.27 -10.47 1.54
CA THR A 23 5.73 -10.43 1.76
C THR A 23 6.31 -9.06 1.38
N ILE A 24 5.88 -8.50 0.25
CA ILE A 24 6.32 -7.18 -0.22
C ILE A 24 5.89 -6.09 0.77
N VAL A 25 4.65 -6.15 1.25
CA VAL A 25 4.13 -5.17 2.21
C VAL A 25 4.84 -5.28 3.55
N ASP A 26 5.09 -6.49 4.06
CA ASP A 26 5.80 -6.69 5.32
C ASP A 26 7.26 -6.21 5.24
N ASN A 27 7.92 -6.46 4.11
CA ASN A 27 9.26 -5.93 3.84
C ASN A 27 9.27 -4.40 3.73
N ALA A 28 8.28 -3.82 3.05
CA ALA A 28 8.15 -2.36 2.92
C ALA A 28 7.88 -1.69 4.27
N VAL A 29 7.05 -2.29 5.12
CA VAL A 29 6.81 -1.81 6.49
C VAL A 29 8.10 -1.87 7.31
N THR A 30 8.82 -2.99 7.26
CA THR A 30 10.10 -3.16 7.96
C THR A 30 11.14 -2.13 7.49
N PHE A 31 11.23 -1.91 6.18
CA PHE A 31 12.10 -0.90 5.60
C PHE A 31 11.71 0.52 6.01
N GLY A 32 10.42 0.84 6.00
CA GLY A 32 9.89 2.13 6.44
C GLY A 32 10.19 2.41 7.91
N ILE A 33 9.99 1.42 8.79
CA ILE A 33 10.33 1.52 10.22
C ILE A 33 11.83 1.78 10.39
N LYS A 34 12.67 1.00 9.72
CA LYS A 34 14.12 1.19 9.77
C LYS A 34 14.52 2.59 9.30
N LYS A 35 13.94 3.06 8.19
CA LYS A 35 14.25 4.38 7.65
C LYS A 35 13.79 5.51 8.58
N CYS A 36 12.64 5.36 9.22
CA CYS A 36 12.17 6.31 10.23
C CYS A 36 13.09 6.33 11.46
N ASN A 37 13.58 5.17 11.91
CA ASN A 37 14.58 5.09 12.98
C ASN A 37 15.91 5.76 12.57
N ASP A 38 16.39 5.52 11.35
CA ASP A 38 17.61 6.15 10.81
C ASP A 38 17.49 7.69 10.73
N MET A 39 16.27 8.20 10.61
CA MET A 39 15.97 9.64 10.52
C MET A 39 15.58 10.26 11.88
N ASP A 40 15.65 9.49 12.98
CA ASP A 40 15.19 9.90 14.32
C ASP A 40 13.73 10.39 14.34
N ILE A 41 12.91 9.85 13.44
CA ILE A 41 11.48 10.15 13.38
C ILE A 41 10.79 9.25 14.40
N ASN A 42 10.25 9.84 15.46
CA ASN A 42 9.50 9.09 16.46
C ASN A 42 8.25 8.43 15.84
N ILE A 43 8.29 7.10 15.74
CA ILE A 43 7.23 6.23 15.20
C ILE A 43 6.23 5.84 16.29
N GLU A 44 6.56 6.07 17.57
CA GLU A 44 5.70 5.77 18.71
C GLU A 44 4.56 6.77 18.77
N LYS A 45 3.56 6.53 17.93
CA LYS A 45 2.30 7.24 17.86
C LYS A 45 2.55 8.73 17.58
N ARG A 46 2.24 9.13 16.36
CA ARG A 46 1.70 10.47 16.12
C ARG A 46 0.34 10.55 16.81
N GLY A 47 0.33 10.45 18.15
CA GLY A 47 -0.79 10.82 18.97
C GLY A 47 -1.06 12.24 18.57
N ARG A 48 -2.18 12.43 17.86
CA ARG A 48 -2.79 13.72 17.63
C ARG A 48 -2.60 14.46 18.94
N ARG A 49 -1.68 15.45 18.97
CA ARG A 49 -1.31 16.16 20.21
C ARG A 49 -2.61 16.33 20.98
N ARG A 50 -2.66 15.84 22.22
CA ARG A 50 -3.80 15.89 23.15
C ARG A 50 -4.35 17.32 23.27
N VAL A 51 -5.00 17.82 22.22
CA VAL A 51 -5.48 19.20 22.05
C VAL A 51 -6.99 19.18 21.81
N LYS A 52 -7.60 17.99 21.69
CA LYS A 52 -9.03 17.84 21.96
C LYS A 52 -9.19 16.86 23.10
N ARG A 53 -9.62 17.43 24.23
CA ARG A 53 -10.10 16.72 25.41
C ARG A 53 -11.00 15.59 24.94
N THR A 54 -10.66 14.35 25.28
CA THR A 54 -11.54 13.20 25.09
C THR A 54 -12.87 13.55 25.75
N MET A 55 -13.94 13.66 24.95
CA MET A 55 -15.26 13.96 25.50
C MET A 55 -15.74 12.74 26.30
N PRO A 56 -16.47 12.90 27.42
CA PRO A 56 -16.97 11.76 28.18
C PRO A 56 -17.86 10.90 27.27
N GLY A 57 -17.39 9.70 26.91
CA GLY A 57 -18.06 8.78 25.98
C GLY A 57 -17.20 8.31 24.79
N GLU A 58 -16.07 8.96 24.49
CA GLU A 58 -15.14 8.46 23.46
C GLU A 58 -14.36 7.24 23.99
N SER A 59 -14.58 6.08 23.36
CA SER A 59 -13.81 4.87 23.65
C SER A 59 -12.49 4.90 22.89
N ALA A 60 -11.42 4.37 23.48
CA ALA A 60 -10.09 4.32 22.86
C ALA A 60 -10.02 3.56 21.51
N HIS A 61 -11.12 2.95 21.06
CA HIS A 61 -11.25 2.33 19.74
C HIS A 61 -11.26 3.35 18.58
N ASP A 62 -11.49 4.64 18.85
CA ASP A 62 -11.31 5.73 17.86
C ASP A 62 -9.84 6.20 17.74
N ALA A 63 -8.90 5.47 18.34
CA ALA A 63 -7.48 5.74 18.15
C ALA A 63 -7.13 5.62 16.66
N GLY A 64 -6.59 6.69 16.07
CA GLY A 64 -6.06 6.65 14.71
C GLY A 64 -5.05 5.50 14.56
N LEU A 65 -5.07 4.87 13.38
CA LEU A 65 -4.15 3.78 13.02
C LEU A 65 -2.72 4.15 13.40
N SER A 66 -1.97 3.17 13.90
CA SER A 66 -0.53 3.35 14.11
C SER A 66 0.15 3.64 12.77
N ILE A 67 1.33 4.29 12.81
CA ILE A 67 2.10 4.60 11.60
C ILE A 67 2.40 3.32 10.80
N GLN A 68 2.61 2.19 11.48
CA GLN A 68 2.82 0.90 10.84
C GLN A 68 1.59 0.43 10.06
N GLU A 69 0.40 0.55 10.66
CA GLU A 69 -0.85 0.18 10.00
C GLU A 69 -1.23 1.16 8.89
N GLU A 70 -0.89 2.45 9.03
CA GLU A 70 -1.10 3.46 7.99
C GLU A 70 -0.20 3.20 6.77
N ILE A 71 1.09 2.88 7.00
CA ILE A 71 2.01 2.45 5.94
C ILE A 71 1.50 1.17 5.29
N ARG A 72 1.11 0.17 6.10
CA ARG A 72 0.59 -1.11 5.60
C ARG A 72 -0.66 -0.91 4.72
N ARG A 73 -1.61 -0.09 5.16
CA ARG A 73 -2.83 0.26 4.41
C ARG A 73 -2.50 0.97 3.11
N SER A 74 -1.63 2.00 3.15
CA SER A 74 -1.24 2.75 1.96
C SER A 74 -0.52 1.87 0.93
N MET A 75 0.34 0.95 1.37
CA MET A 75 1.04 0.01 0.49
C MET A 75 0.09 -1.00 -0.14
N TYR A 76 -0.86 -1.55 0.64
CA TYR A 76 -1.90 -2.42 0.09
C TYR A 76 -2.76 -1.71 -0.95
N GLU A 77 -3.17 -0.47 -0.68
CA GLU A 77 -3.96 0.32 -1.62
C GLU A 77 -3.20 0.60 -2.92
N CYS A 78 -1.88 0.83 -2.83
CA CYS A 78 -1.03 1.03 -4.00
C CYS A 78 -0.94 -0.22 -4.88
N ILE A 79 -0.72 -1.40 -4.27
CA ILE A 79 -0.66 -2.68 -5.00
C ILE A 79 -2.03 -3.02 -5.60
N ASP A 80 -3.11 -2.82 -4.84
CA ASP A 80 -4.47 -3.10 -5.32
C ASP A 80 -4.84 -2.21 -6.50
N ARG A 81 -4.50 -0.92 -6.43
CA ARG A 81 -4.72 0.01 -7.54
C ARG A 81 -3.89 -0.39 -8.76
N PHE A 82 -2.65 -0.83 -8.58
CA PHE A 82 -1.82 -1.32 -9.68
C PHE A 82 -2.41 -2.54 -10.36
N ILE A 83 -2.89 -3.53 -9.59
CA ILE A 83 -3.57 -4.72 -10.11
C ILE A 83 -4.85 -4.31 -10.86
N GLN A 84 -5.65 -3.43 -10.26
CA GLN A 84 -6.89 -2.94 -10.86
C GLN A 84 -6.65 -2.19 -12.17
N GLU A 85 -5.63 -1.32 -12.22
CA GLU A 85 -5.26 -0.61 -13.44
C GLU A 85 -4.72 -1.56 -14.51
N TYR A 86 -3.93 -2.56 -14.12
CA TYR A 86 -3.43 -3.59 -15.03
C TYR A 86 -4.57 -4.40 -15.65
N ASP A 87 -5.53 -4.85 -14.83
CA ASP A 87 -6.71 -5.57 -15.30
C ASP A 87 -7.57 -4.66 -16.18
N THR A 88 -7.86 -3.43 -15.75
CA THR A 88 -8.66 -2.46 -16.50
C THR A 88 -8.01 -2.09 -17.83
N ALA A 89 -6.69 -1.94 -17.89
CA ALA A 89 -5.97 -1.67 -19.13
C ALA A 89 -6.03 -2.86 -20.10
N ARG A 90 -5.96 -4.11 -19.59
CA ARG A 90 -6.15 -5.31 -20.41
C ARG A 90 -7.57 -5.48 -20.91
N PHE A 91 -8.58 -5.24 -20.08
CA PHE A 91 -10.00 -5.36 -20.48
C PHE A 91 -10.47 -4.16 -21.34
N GLY A 92 -9.95 -2.96 -21.09
CA GLY A 92 -10.23 -1.75 -21.88
C GLY A 92 -9.64 -1.81 -23.29
N ALA A 93 -8.43 -2.38 -23.44
CA ALA A 93 -7.83 -2.63 -24.75
C ALA A 93 -8.47 -3.79 -25.53
N MET A 94 -9.25 -4.66 -24.86
CA MET A 94 -9.98 -5.76 -25.48
C MET A 94 -11.43 -5.39 -25.87
N GLN A 95 -11.97 -4.29 -25.34
CA GLN A 95 -13.30 -3.74 -25.70
C GLN A 95 -13.26 -2.65 -26.77
N TYR A 96 -12.07 -2.16 -27.14
CA TYR A 96 -11.87 -1.23 -28.26
C TYR A 96 -10.67 -1.66 -29.12
N GLY A 97 -10.87 -2.76 -29.85
CA GLY A 97 -10.15 -3.08 -31.10
C GLY A 97 -11.16 -3.04 -32.26
N PRO A 98 -10.71 -2.71 -33.49
CA PRO A 98 -11.45 -2.02 -34.56
C PRO A 98 -12.78 -2.64 -35.00
#